data_AF-Q2JN12-F1
#
_entry.id   AF-Q2JN12-F1
#
_cell.length_a   1.000
_cell.length_b   1.000
_cell.length_c   1.000
_cell.angle_alpha   90.00
_cell.angle_beta   90.00
_cell.angle_gamma   90.00
#
_symmetry.space_group_name_H-M   'P 1'
#
loop_
_entity.id
_entity.type
_entity.pdbx_description
1 polymer ?
#
loop_
_entity_poly.entity_id
_entity_poly.type
_entity_poly.pdbx_seq_one_letter_code
_entity_poly.pdbx_strand_id
1 'polypeptide(L)'
;MSKKSSRSEQTYWGFRTHTSRYKPQKLLNYLQKRVTQENLADVVSHVRIEKGIKERSRGEYYFYLGIKTNARSDWSSTQNTLEQLIKTVRGISIVRIRREGFCWEDIRHMVGIAYELERDTQPIEYFQVKRPPKVNPLGLETPIAEAAGSDRSQPCEQLLWWLSAAGSGSWETFQAVCSHLDLVQPRRLWRRLQLLGHLLAAQDGQHWQMQPPSLQPVSKNCYVLYGQRNASLQESLQQFGRLVKIPQPRRDAPPCWQLELQADAANAIAELRTKYPALAIRPVEAPPPWADWVATLKVVDWVPLHRYRLKRYDGSSFVDVPDAEETGFYELYEEGSQQQHALFYDRQHNAWYSAEWYSLRFLALTHLAPKNLSVSYDPNAQELSIPISQRWPLAYERYLVMQSGCLPRYNRTTEELIYQNIAPTVWQVIGEQLPFFDLEK
;
A
#
# COMPACT_ATOMS: atom_id res chain seq x y z
N MET A 1 9.68 -1.44 42.67
CA MET A 1 10.91 -0.75 42.20
C MET A 1 10.49 0.31 41.19
N SER A 2 10.64 1.59 41.53
CA SER A 2 10.24 2.72 40.69
C SER A 2 11.20 2.86 39.50
N LYS A 3 10.68 2.77 38.27
CA LYS A 3 11.42 3.11 37.05
C LYS A 3 11.70 4.61 37.07
N LYS A 4 12.87 5.02 37.58
CA LYS A 4 13.45 6.33 37.29
C LYS A 4 13.69 6.38 35.78
N SER A 5 12.79 7.04 35.07
CA SER A 5 13.02 7.52 33.71
C SER A 5 14.38 8.21 33.70
N SER A 6 15.33 7.70 32.91
CA SER A 6 16.59 8.38 32.62
C SER A 6 16.25 9.71 31.95
N ARG A 7 16.11 10.78 32.74
CA ARG A 7 16.08 12.14 32.21
C ARG A 7 17.43 12.34 31.53
N SER A 8 17.44 12.32 30.20
CA SER A 8 18.54 12.84 29.41
C SER A 8 18.98 14.17 30.01
N GLU A 9 20.26 14.33 30.35
CA GLU A 9 20.80 15.61 30.79
C GLU A 9 20.50 16.66 29.72
N GLN A 10 19.65 17.62 30.08
CA GLN A 10 19.29 18.74 29.22
C GLN A 10 20.02 19.97 29.74
N THR A 11 20.73 20.64 28.85
CA THR A 11 21.44 21.88 29.15
C THR A 11 20.69 23.05 28.50
N TYR A 12 20.58 24.17 29.21
CA TYR A 12 19.90 25.36 28.73
C TYR A 12 20.89 26.44 28.32
N TRP A 13 20.72 27.01 27.13
CA TRP A 13 21.51 28.15 26.68
C TRP A 13 20.69 29.44 26.76
N GLY A 14 21.24 30.46 27.42
CA GLY A 14 20.53 31.70 27.76
C GLY A 14 20.87 32.87 26.85
N PHE A 15 19.83 33.55 26.36
CA PHE A 15 19.89 34.65 25.42
C PHE A 15 19.04 35.83 25.88
N ARG A 16 19.40 37.02 25.42
CA ARG A 16 18.68 38.27 25.66
C ARG A 16 18.32 38.91 24.35
N THR A 17 17.11 39.43 24.25
CA THR A 17 16.69 40.25 23.11
C THR A 17 15.77 41.37 23.58
N HIS A 18 15.39 42.26 22.68
CA HIS A 18 14.53 43.41 23.00
C HIS A 18 13.19 43.25 22.29
N THR A 19 12.08 43.57 22.99
CA THR A 19 10.71 43.41 22.45
C THR A 19 10.45 44.26 21.21
N SER A 20 11.21 45.35 21.00
CA SER A 20 11.16 46.17 19.78
C SER A 20 11.68 45.44 18.54
N ARG A 21 12.59 44.47 18.69
CA ARG A 21 13.13 43.67 17.57
C ARG A 21 12.34 42.39 17.37
N TYR A 22 12.15 41.64 18.45
CA TYR A 22 11.38 40.41 18.43
C TYR A 22 10.36 40.41 19.55
N LYS A 23 9.08 40.48 19.20
CA LYS A 23 8.01 40.08 20.13
C LYS A 23 8.17 38.58 20.43
N PRO A 24 7.87 38.10 21.65
CA PRO A 24 8.03 36.69 22.03
C PRO A 24 7.50 35.69 21.00
N GLN A 25 6.28 35.89 20.49
CA GLN A 25 5.69 35.00 19.49
C GLN A 25 6.42 35.03 18.13
N LYS A 26 6.91 36.21 17.71
CA LYS A 26 7.71 36.34 16.48
C LYS A 26 9.07 35.67 16.63
N LEU A 27 9.68 35.74 17.81
CA LEU A 27 10.92 35.05 18.12
C LEU A 27 10.74 33.53 18.03
N LEU A 28 9.66 33.00 18.62
CA LEU A 28 9.35 31.56 18.57
C LEU A 28 9.20 31.07 17.14
N ASN A 29 8.37 31.73 16.33
CA ASN A 29 8.17 31.35 14.93
C ASN A 29 9.48 31.42 14.13
N TYR A 30 10.32 32.42 14.41
CA TYR A 30 11.63 32.56 13.76
C TYR A 30 12.57 31.42 14.14
N LEU A 31 12.71 31.12 15.44
CA LEU A 31 13.56 30.05 15.94
C LEU A 31 13.09 28.69 15.43
N GLN A 32 11.77 28.43 15.43
CA GLN A 32 11.19 27.22 14.87
C GLN A 32 11.59 27.03 13.40
N LYS A 33 11.35 28.04 12.56
CA LYS A 33 11.71 27.98 11.13
C LYS A 33 13.21 27.72 10.93
N ARG A 34 14.06 28.38 11.72
CA ARG A 34 15.53 28.25 11.61
C ARG A 34 16.05 26.90 12.10
N VAL A 35 15.55 26.41 13.23
CA VAL A 35 15.92 25.09 13.77
C VAL A 35 15.54 23.97 12.79
N THR A 36 14.38 24.08 12.14
CA THR A 36 14.00 23.13 11.08
C THR A 36 14.88 23.25 9.84
N GLN A 37 15.15 24.48 9.37
CA GLN A 37 15.99 24.71 8.17
C GLN A 37 17.41 24.20 8.31
N GLU A 38 18.02 24.36 9.49
CA GLU A 38 19.39 23.90 9.76
C GLU A 38 19.45 22.45 10.31
N ASN A 39 18.32 21.73 10.30
CA ASN A 39 18.19 20.36 10.79
C ASN A 39 18.73 20.18 12.22
N LEU A 40 18.28 21.03 13.15
CA LEU A 40 18.67 21.04 14.56
C LEU A 40 17.54 20.61 15.52
N ALA A 41 16.42 20.11 14.99
CA ALA A 41 15.22 19.78 15.78
C ALA A 41 15.44 18.64 16.79
N ASP A 42 16.30 17.69 16.44
CA ASP A 42 16.74 16.60 17.32
C ASP A 42 17.62 17.10 18.50
N VAL A 43 18.26 18.25 18.32
CA VAL A 43 19.20 18.84 19.27
C VAL A 43 18.54 19.89 20.16
N VAL A 44 17.71 20.78 19.58
CA VAL A 44 17.01 21.85 20.29
C VAL A 44 15.55 21.45 20.56
N SER A 45 15.26 21.01 21.77
CA SER A 45 13.95 20.44 22.10
C SER A 45 12.85 21.48 22.30
N HIS A 46 13.17 22.59 22.97
CA HIS A 46 12.18 23.61 23.33
C HIS A 46 12.80 24.96 23.60
N VAL A 47 11.97 26.00 23.57
CA VAL A 47 12.31 27.37 23.98
C VAL A 47 11.51 27.72 25.21
N ARG A 48 12.15 28.35 26.20
CA ARG A 48 11.48 28.96 27.35
C ARG A 48 11.72 30.45 27.36
N ILE A 49 10.66 31.22 27.59
CA ILE A 49 10.73 32.69 27.63
C ILE A 49 10.50 33.13 29.08
N GLU A 50 11.14 34.23 29.48
CA GLU A 50 11.02 34.79 30.84
C GLU A 50 9.56 35.08 31.26
N LYS A 51 9.25 34.88 32.55
CA LYS A 51 7.90 35.05 33.11
C LYS A 51 7.52 36.53 33.15
N GLY A 52 6.23 36.81 32.91
CA GLY A 52 5.66 38.15 33.12
C GLY A 52 5.87 39.13 31.96
N ILE A 53 6.53 38.72 30.87
CA ILE A 53 6.64 39.55 29.66
C ILE A 53 5.28 39.66 28.99
N LYS A 54 4.79 40.88 28.88
CA LYS A 54 3.57 41.19 28.12
C LYS A 54 3.97 41.55 26.69
N GLU A 55 3.20 41.15 25.69
CA GLU A 55 3.51 41.50 24.28
C GLU A 55 3.60 43.02 24.00
N ARG A 56 3.07 43.83 24.92
CA ARG A 56 3.06 45.29 24.87
C ARG A 56 4.12 45.96 25.75
N SER A 57 4.90 45.22 26.55
CA SER A 57 5.97 45.80 27.36
C SER A 57 7.17 46.15 26.48
N ARG A 58 7.63 47.41 26.54
CA ARG A 58 8.90 47.83 25.94
C ARG A 58 10.03 47.45 26.91
N GLY A 59 11.00 46.69 26.43
CA GLY A 59 12.17 46.33 27.24
C GLY A 59 12.94 45.15 26.70
N GLU A 60 14.05 44.85 27.38
CA GLU A 60 14.81 43.62 27.19
C GLU A 60 14.10 42.44 27.87
N TYR A 61 14.30 41.25 27.32
CA TYR A 61 13.85 40.01 27.93
C TYR A 61 14.76 38.84 27.62
N TYR A 62 14.66 37.82 28.47
CA TYR A 62 15.46 36.59 28.37
C TYR A 62 14.67 35.43 27.78
N PHE A 63 15.37 34.60 27.01
CA PHE A 63 14.86 33.31 26.58
C PHE A 63 15.97 32.25 26.61
N TYR A 64 15.57 30.99 26.72
CA TYR A 64 16.45 29.86 26.93
C TYR A 64 16.11 28.74 25.95
N LEU A 65 17.13 28.20 25.29
CA LEU A 65 17.01 27.03 24.42
C LEU A 65 17.36 25.78 25.23
N GLY A 66 16.46 24.80 25.28
CA GLY A 66 16.74 23.48 25.84
C GLY A 66 17.47 22.62 24.82
N ILE A 67 18.66 22.13 25.17
CA ILE A 67 19.54 21.39 24.27
C ILE A 67 19.83 19.99 24.82
N LYS A 68 19.70 19.00 23.94
CA LYS A 68 20.04 17.60 24.18
C LYS A 68 21.46 17.35 23.66
N THR A 69 22.45 17.42 24.55
CA THR A 69 23.87 17.23 24.21
C THR A 69 24.18 15.83 23.69
N ASN A 70 23.43 14.82 24.14
CA ASN A 70 23.62 13.41 23.75
C ASN A 70 22.81 12.99 22.52
N ALA A 71 22.10 13.91 21.85
CA ALA A 71 21.26 13.56 20.70
C ALA A 71 22.08 13.19 19.45
N ARG A 72 23.33 13.66 19.35
CA ARG A 72 24.20 13.48 18.19
C ARG A 72 25.63 13.13 18.60
N SER A 73 26.26 12.21 17.86
CA SER A 73 27.66 11.83 18.07
C SER A 73 28.65 12.94 17.64
N ASP A 74 28.22 13.89 16.81
CA ASP A 74 29.01 15.01 16.27
C ASP A 74 28.72 16.35 16.97
N TRP A 75 28.46 16.32 18.29
CA TRP A 75 28.07 17.48 19.10
C TRP A 75 28.94 18.73 18.85
N SER A 76 30.26 18.61 18.69
CA SER A 76 31.15 19.75 18.45
C SER A 76 30.86 20.51 17.14
N SER A 77 30.48 19.82 16.07
CA SER A 77 30.10 20.44 14.79
C SER A 77 28.71 21.08 14.89
N THR A 78 27.77 20.34 15.47
CA THR A 78 26.40 20.81 15.73
C THR A 78 26.38 22.04 16.65
N GLN A 79 27.25 22.10 17.66
CA GLN A 79 27.42 23.24 18.55
C GLN A 79 27.86 24.50 17.77
N ASN A 80 28.83 24.36 16.86
CA ASN A 80 29.27 25.47 16.01
C ASN A 80 28.15 25.98 15.11
N THR A 81 27.36 25.09 14.50
CA THR A 81 26.19 25.45 13.68
C THR A 81 25.13 26.20 14.48
N LEU A 82 24.82 25.74 15.70
CA LEU A 82 23.87 26.42 16.58
C LEU A 82 24.40 27.81 17.02
N GLU A 83 25.68 27.91 17.37
CA GLU A 83 26.31 29.20 17.69
C GLU A 83 26.30 30.17 16.50
N GLN A 84 26.57 29.69 15.28
CA GLN A 84 26.49 30.48 14.06
C GLN A 84 25.06 30.94 13.78
N LEU A 85 24.07 30.04 13.86
CA LEU A 85 22.66 30.37 13.70
C LEU A 85 22.28 31.53 14.64
N ILE A 86 22.69 31.45 15.90
CA ILE A 86 22.35 32.49 16.88
C ILE A 86 23.08 33.81 16.62
N LYS A 87 24.36 33.75 16.21
CA LYS A 87 25.14 34.94 15.81
C LYS A 87 24.51 35.64 14.59
N THR A 88 23.88 34.91 13.68
CA THR A 88 23.20 35.51 12.52
C THR A 88 21.90 36.25 12.88
N VAL A 89 21.32 36.03 14.07
CA VAL A 89 20.09 36.69 14.48
C VAL A 89 20.36 38.09 15.02
N ARG A 90 20.15 39.10 14.17
CA ARG A 90 20.36 40.51 14.54
C ARG A 90 19.52 40.90 15.75
N GLY A 91 20.18 41.28 16.85
CA GLY A 91 19.49 41.79 18.06
C GLY A 91 19.20 40.76 19.12
N ILE A 92 19.82 39.58 19.00
CA ILE A 92 19.95 38.63 20.10
C ILE A 92 21.37 38.78 20.64
N SER A 93 21.48 39.12 21.92
CA SER A 93 22.74 39.13 22.66
C SER A 93 22.85 37.84 23.45
N ILE A 94 24.00 37.20 23.35
CA ILE A 94 24.33 36.05 24.17
C ILE A 94 24.54 36.52 25.60
N VAL A 95 23.78 35.98 26.54
CA VAL A 95 23.88 36.35 27.96
C VAL A 95 24.91 35.46 28.64
N ARG A 96 24.87 34.16 28.33
CA ARG A 96 25.83 33.20 28.86
C ARG A 96 25.87 31.96 27.97
N ILE A 97 27.01 31.75 27.31
CA ILE A 97 27.48 30.42 26.88
C ILE A 97 28.71 30.15 27.74
N ARG A 98 28.54 29.79 29.01
CA ARG A 98 29.61 29.01 29.65
C ARG A 98 29.53 27.62 29.04
N ARG A 99 30.65 26.92 28.88
CA ARG A 99 30.70 25.56 28.30
C ARG A 99 29.69 24.58 28.92
N GLU A 100 29.20 24.88 30.12
CA GLU A 100 28.28 24.04 30.91
C GLU A 100 26.79 24.44 30.81
N GLY A 101 26.45 25.59 30.21
CA GLY A 101 25.07 26.11 30.14
C GLY A 101 24.39 26.32 31.51
N PHE A 102 23.05 26.38 31.52
CA PHE A 102 22.22 26.40 32.73
C PHE A 102 21.54 25.04 32.93
N CYS A 103 21.33 24.63 34.17
CA CYS A 103 20.44 23.51 34.48
C CYS A 103 18.99 24.00 34.65
N TRP A 104 18.04 23.07 34.75
CA TRP A 104 16.64 23.42 34.94
C TRP A 104 16.41 24.19 36.25
N GLU A 105 17.13 23.80 37.30
CA GLU A 105 17.06 24.38 38.63
C GLU A 105 17.43 25.87 38.62
N ASP A 106 18.37 26.27 37.75
CA ASP A 106 18.78 27.67 37.59
C ASP A 106 17.66 28.54 37.01
N ILE A 107 16.93 28.02 36.01
CA ILE A 107 16.02 28.84 35.21
C ILE A 107 14.55 28.74 35.62
N ARG A 108 14.14 27.70 36.36
CA ARG A 108 12.71 27.39 36.64
C ARG A 108 11.92 28.53 37.28
N HIS A 109 12.61 29.40 38.03
CA HIS A 109 11.99 30.56 38.68
C HIS A 109 11.83 31.75 37.70
N MET A 110 12.67 31.83 36.67
CA MET A 110 12.72 32.93 35.70
C MET A 110 11.83 32.72 34.47
N VAL A 111 11.52 31.48 34.08
CA VAL A 111 10.91 31.18 32.77
C VAL A 111 9.51 30.58 32.83
N GLY A 112 8.65 30.97 31.88
CA GLY A 112 7.28 30.48 31.73
C GLY A 112 7.17 29.10 31.09
N ILE A 113 6.05 28.90 30.38
CA ILE A 113 5.73 27.66 29.67
C ILE A 113 6.82 27.33 28.64
N ALA A 114 7.14 26.05 28.47
CA ALA A 114 8.01 25.60 27.38
C ALA A 114 7.23 25.59 26.07
N TYR A 115 7.80 26.20 25.05
CA TYR A 115 7.34 26.12 23.68
C TYR A 115 8.18 25.07 22.97
N GLU A 116 7.59 23.91 22.72
CA GLU A 116 8.21 22.87 21.90
C GLU A 116 8.37 23.40 20.47
N LEU A 117 9.58 23.26 19.92
CA LEU A 117 9.88 23.67 18.55
C LEU A 117 9.46 22.61 17.53
N GLU A 118 9.20 21.38 17.99
CA GLU A 118 8.55 20.33 17.21
C GLU A 118 7.04 20.58 17.15
N ARG A 119 6.60 21.48 16.26
CA ARG A 119 5.16 21.68 15.96
C ARG A 119 4.83 21.56 14.48
N ASP A 120 5.36 20.51 13.85
CA ASP A 120 4.83 19.97 12.57
C ASP A 120 4.29 18.54 12.74
N THR A 121 3.67 18.27 13.89
CA THR A 121 2.49 17.39 13.87
C THR A 121 1.33 18.23 14.36
N GLN A 122 0.58 18.81 13.43
CA GLN A 122 -0.80 19.15 13.76
C GLN A 122 -1.42 17.85 14.30
N PRO A 123 -1.99 17.84 15.52
CA PRO A 123 -2.90 16.77 15.85
C PRO A 123 -4.04 16.91 14.85
N ILE A 124 -4.08 16.01 13.88
CA ILE A 124 -5.31 15.73 13.14
C ILE A 124 -6.37 15.57 14.23
N GLU A 125 -7.44 16.36 14.19
CA GLU A 125 -8.60 16.08 15.02
C GLU A 125 -9.00 14.64 14.73
N TYR A 126 -8.67 13.74 15.66
CA TYR A 126 -9.14 12.38 15.61
C TYR A 126 -10.64 12.46 15.85
N PHE A 127 -11.40 12.55 14.77
CA PHE A 127 -12.78 12.10 14.80
C PHE A 127 -12.76 10.72 15.43
N GLN A 128 -13.68 10.45 16.36
CA GLN A 128 -13.96 9.07 16.70
C GLN A 128 -14.42 8.40 15.41
N VAL A 129 -13.49 7.73 14.72
CA VAL A 129 -13.83 6.73 13.73
C VAL A 129 -14.63 5.72 14.53
N LYS A 130 -15.96 5.73 14.37
CA LYS A 130 -16.78 4.58 14.71
C LYS A 130 -16.08 3.44 14.01
N ARG A 131 -15.32 2.62 14.75
CA ARG A 131 -14.61 1.49 14.18
C ARG A 131 -15.71 0.72 13.46
N PRO A 132 -15.68 0.63 12.11
CA PRO A 132 -16.59 -0.26 11.44
C PRO A 132 -16.40 -1.66 12.05
N PRO A 133 -17.44 -2.50 12.04
CA PRO A 133 -17.31 -3.86 12.56
C PRO A 133 -16.03 -4.49 12.03
N LYS A 134 -15.29 -5.24 12.86
CA LYS A 134 -14.06 -5.94 12.45
C LYS A 134 -14.40 -6.83 11.25
N VAL A 135 -14.18 -6.35 10.04
CA VAL A 135 -14.33 -7.13 8.81
C VAL A 135 -13.09 -8.01 8.75
N ASN A 136 -13.27 -9.32 8.74
CA ASN A 136 -12.16 -10.25 8.61
C ASN A 136 -11.56 -10.09 7.20
N PRO A 137 -10.31 -9.60 7.03
CA PRO A 137 -9.70 -9.45 5.71
C PRO A 137 -9.60 -10.80 4.97
N LEU A 138 -9.58 -11.92 5.69
CA LEU A 138 -9.56 -13.29 5.16
C LEU A 138 -10.95 -13.93 4.98
N GLY A 139 -12.04 -13.15 5.10
CA GLY A 139 -13.39 -13.66 4.89
C GLY A 139 -13.52 -14.37 3.53
N LEU A 140 -14.07 -15.58 3.56
CA LEU A 140 -14.30 -16.39 2.37
C LEU A 140 -15.06 -15.56 1.32
N GLU A 141 -14.52 -15.48 0.10
CA GLU A 141 -15.38 -15.12 -1.03
C GLU A 141 -16.42 -16.23 -1.13
N THR A 142 -17.67 -15.97 -0.74
CA THR A 142 -18.74 -16.88 -1.07
C THR A 142 -18.81 -16.97 -2.60
N PRO A 143 -18.76 -18.16 -3.20
CA PRO A 143 -19.00 -18.32 -4.63
C PRO A 143 -20.48 -18.00 -4.89
N ILE A 144 -20.80 -16.71 -4.98
CA ILE A 144 -22.17 -16.26 -5.23
C ILE A 144 -22.41 -16.42 -6.73
N ALA A 145 -23.50 -17.12 -7.04
CA ALA A 145 -24.07 -17.23 -8.37
C ALA A 145 -24.02 -15.87 -9.09
N GLU A 146 -23.35 -15.85 -10.22
CA GLU A 146 -23.01 -14.64 -10.94
C GLU A 146 -24.27 -14.04 -11.58
N ALA A 147 -24.99 -13.20 -10.84
CA ALA A 147 -26.21 -12.56 -11.34
C ALA A 147 -25.89 -11.67 -12.56
N ALA A 148 -26.81 -11.66 -13.53
CA ALA A 148 -26.75 -10.73 -14.66
C ALA A 148 -26.95 -9.30 -14.12
N GLY A 149 -25.86 -8.54 -14.05
CA GLY A 149 -25.84 -7.19 -13.49
C GLY A 149 -25.77 -6.12 -14.58
N SER A 150 -26.45 -5.01 -14.35
CA SER A 150 -26.39 -3.77 -15.11
C SER A 150 -24.96 -3.36 -15.52
N ASP A 151 -24.83 -2.61 -16.62
CA ASP A 151 -23.56 -2.00 -17.02
C ASP A 151 -23.03 -1.10 -15.89
N ARG A 152 -21.89 -1.49 -15.32
CA ARG A 152 -21.20 -0.77 -14.22
C ARG A 152 -19.85 -0.23 -14.64
N SER A 153 -19.57 -0.21 -15.95
CA SER A 153 -18.27 0.20 -16.47
C SER A 153 -17.94 1.64 -16.07
N GLN A 154 -18.92 2.54 -16.10
CA GLN A 154 -18.75 3.94 -15.72
C GLN A 154 -18.51 4.12 -14.20
N PRO A 155 -19.34 3.57 -13.28
CA PRO A 155 -19.02 3.59 -11.85
C PRO A 155 -17.66 2.96 -11.52
N CYS A 156 -17.29 1.86 -12.17
CA CYS A 156 -15.97 1.26 -12.00
C CYS A 156 -14.85 2.18 -12.52
N GLU A 157 -15.04 2.85 -13.66
CA GLU A 157 -14.09 3.84 -14.16
C GLU A 157 -13.94 4.98 -13.14
N GLN A 158 -15.03 5.55 -12.63
CA GLN A 158 -15.01 6.58 -11.58
C GLN A 158 -14.26 6.13 -10.31
N LEU A 159 -14.46 4.89 -9.87
CA LEU A 159 -13.68 4.31 -8.78
C LEU A 159 -12.19 4.33 -9.11
N LEU A 160 -11.78 3.89 -10.31
CA LEU A 160 -10.38 3.88 -10.71
C LEU A 160 -9.77 5.28 -10.77
N TRP A 161 -10.51 6.29 -11.22
CA TRP A 161 -10.09 7.70 -11.17
C TRP A 161 -9.84 8.16 -9.73
N TRP A 162 -10.78 7.86 -8.83
CA TRP A 162 -10.66 8.21 -7.42
C TRP A 162 -9.45 7.53 -6.78
N LEU A 163 -9.28 6.22 -6.99
CA LEU A 163 -8.14 5.46 -6.48
C LEU A 163 -6.83 6.01 -7.03
N SER A 164 -6.79 6.37 -8.32
CA SER A 164 -5.61 6.96 -8.96
C SER A 164 -5.19 8.28 -8.34
N ALA A 165 -6.16 9.12 -7.96
CA ALA A 165 -5.91 10.38 -7.28
C ALA A 165 -5.48 10.17 -5.82
N ALA A 166 -6.07 9.20 -5.11
CA ALA A 166 -5.74 8.89 -3.73
C ALA A 166 -4.38 8.21 -3.58
N GLY A 167 -3.96 7.39 -4.55
CA GLY A 167 -2.64 6.73 -4.59
C GLY A 167 -2.49 5.52 -3.66
N SER A 168 -3.05 5.57 -2.45
CA SER A 168 -3.10 4.45 -1.50
C SER A 168 -4.23 4.63 -0.48
N GLY A 169 -4.55 3.57 0.27
CA GLY A 169 -5.55 3.62 1.32
C GLY A 169 -5.77 2.29 2.02
N SER A 170 -6.78 2.23 2.90
CA SER A 170 -7.18 0.98 3.57
C SER A 170 -8.33 0.28 2.84
N TRP A 171 -8.56 -0.99 3.19
CA TRP A 171 -9.70 -1.79 2.77
C TRP A 171 -11.03 -1.09 3.08
N GLU A 172 -11.14 -0.49 4.26
CA GLU A 172 -12.34 0.23 4.69
C GLU A 172 -12.59 1.46 3.80
N THR A 173 -11.53 2.20 3.44
CA THR A 173 -11.66 3.32 2.51
C THR A 173 -12.16 2.86 1.14
N PHE A 174 -11.59 1.78 0.61
CA PHE A 174 -12.05 1.22 -0.67
C PHE A 174 -13.51 0.77 -0.61
N GLN A 175 -13.89 0.07 0.46
CA GLN A 175 -15.26 -0.39 0.68
C GLN A 175 -16.23 0.80 0.78
N ALA A 176 -15.85 1.87 1.49
CA ALA A 176 -16.67 3.07 1.61
C ALA A 176 -16.91 3.74 0.25
N VAL A 177 -15.87 3.85 -0.59
CA VAL A 177 -16.01 4.43 -1.94
C VAL A 177 -16.84 3.51 -2.85
N CYS A 178 -16.68 2.19 -2.77
CA CYS A 178 -17.54 1.26 -3.50
C CYS A 178 -19.01 1.44 -3.11
N SER A 179 -19.31 1.53 -1.81
CA SER A 179 -20.66 1.81 -1.33
C SER A 179 -21.20 3.15 -1.81
N HIS A 180 -20.36 4.19 -1.90
CA HIS A 180 -20.75 5.51 -2.41
C HIS A 180 -21.08 5.50 -3.91
N LEU A 181 -20.44 4.60 -4.67
CA LEU A 181 -20.66 4.43 -6.11
C LEU A 181 -21.67 3.33 -6.45
N ASP A 182 -22.42 2.83 -5.45
CA ASP A 182 -23.36 1.71 -5.59
C ASP A 182 -22.73 0.43 -6.20
N LEU A 183 -21.43 0.25 -5.98
CA LEU A 183 -20.66 -0.90 -6.43
C LEU A 183 -20.78 -2.03 -5.41
N VAL A 184 -21.64 -3.01 -5.72
CA VAL A 184 -21.76 -4.23 -4.92
C VAL A 184 -20.52 -5.13 -5.09
N GLN A 185 -20.23 -5.94 -4.06
CA GLN A 185 -19.11 -6.90 -4.03
C GLN A 185 -17.72 -6.25 -4.15
N PRO A 186 -17.31 -5.39 -3.19
CA PRO A 186 -16.01 -4.71 -3.23
C PRO A 186 -14.81 -5.67 -3.32
N ARG A 187 -14.88 -6.87 -2.71
CA ARG A 187 -13.77 -7.85 -2.76
C ARG A 187 -13.50 -8.34 -4.18
N ARG A 188 -14.57 -8.64 -4.90
CA ARG A 188 -14.50 -9.06 -6.30
C ARG A 188 -13.91 -7.97 -7.18
N LEU A 189 -14.34 -6.72 -6.98
CA LEU A 189 -13.82 -5.58 -7.73
C LEU A 189 -12.35 -5.31 -7.38
N TRP A 190 -11.99 -5.43 -6.11
CA TRP A 190 -10.61 -5.34 -5.66
C TRP A 190 -9.72 -6.36 -6.35
N ARG A 191 -10.10 -7.66 -6.36
CA ARG A 191 -9.36 -8.70 -7.09
C ARG A 191 -9.23 -8.37 -8.58
N ARG A 192 -10.30 -7.89 -9.21
CA ARG A 192 -10.27 -7.50 -10.64
C ARG A 192 -9.31 -6.35 -10.92
N LEU A 193 -9.24 -5.35 -10.06
CA LEU A 193 -8.29 -4.25 -10.19
C LEU A 193 -6.85 -4.72 -9.97
N GLN A 194 -6.62 -5.74 -9.14
CA GLN A 194 -5.31 -6.41 -9.02
C GLN A 194 -4.95 -7.19 -10.30
N LEU A 195 -5.90 -7.97 -10.84
CA LEU A 195 -5.72 -8.73 -12.08
C LEU A 195 -5.43 -7.81 -13.27
N LEU A 196 -6.14 -6.69 -13.36
CA LEU A 196 -5.90 -5.64 -14.35
C LEU A 196 -4.67 -4.77 -14.03
N GLY A 197 -3.86 -5.11 -13.01
CA GLY A 197 -2.62 -4.39 -12.71
C GLY A 197 -2.79 -2.92 -12.30
N HIS A 198 -3.97 -2.50 -11.85
CA HIS A 198 -4.21 -1.13 -11.39
C HIS A 198 -3.74 -0.89 -9.95
N LEU A 199 -3.93 -1.88 -9.07
CA LEU A 199 -3.57 -1.78 -7.67
C LEU A 199 -2.86 -3.04 -7.17
N LEU A 200 -2.09 -2.88 -6.09
CA LEU A 200 -1.57 -3.95 -5.27
C LEU A 200 -2.27 -3.93 -3.91
N ALA A 201 -2.53 -5.11 -3.37
CA ALA A 201 -2.85 -5.26 -1.95
C ALA A 201 -1.55 -5.42 -1.17
N ALA A 202 -1.47 -4.83 0.01
CA ALA A 202 -0.42 -5.13 0.97
C ALA A 202 -0.54 -6.58 1.46
N GLN A 203 0.55 -7.12 2.00
CA GLN A 203 0.59 -8.50 2.51
C GLN A 203 -0.40 -8.77 3.66
N ASP A 204 -0.83 -7.72 4.36
CA ASP A 204 -1.84 -7.81 5.41
C ASP A 204 -3.27 -7.92 4.86
N GLY A 205 -3.47 -7.68 3.56
CA GLY A 205 -4.78 -7.60 2.92
C GLY A 205 -5.64 -6.41 3.39
N GLN A 206 -5.08 -5.50 4.18
CA GLN A 206 -5.78 -4.36 4.77
C GLN A 206 -5.49 -3.05 4.06
N HIS A 207 -4.39 -2.97 3.32
CA HIS A 207 -4.01 -1.76 2.60
C HIS A 207 -3.91 -2.02 1.11
N TRP A 208 -4.15 -0.97 0.32
CA TRP A 208 -3.93 -0.97 -1.12
C TRP A 208 -3.02 0.17 -1.53
N GLN A 209 -2.33 -0.05 -2.64
CA GLN A 209 -1.51 0.94 -3.30
C GLN A 209 -1.75 0.89 -4.80
N MET A 210 -1.96 2.05 -5.41
CA MET A 210 -2.03 2.15 -6.85
C MET A 210 -0.67 1.93 -7.50
N GLN A 211 -0.67 1.20 -8.61
CA GLN A 211 0.51 1.07 -9.43
C GLN A 211 0.73 2.36 -10.24
N PRO A 212 1.97 2.83 -10.40
CA PRO A 212 2.28 3.89 -11.36
C PRO A 212 1.74 3.55 -12.76
N PRO A 213 1.43 4.55 -13.59
CA PRO A 213 0.95 4.29 -14.94
C PRO A 213 2.00 3.48 -15.70
N SER A 214 1.56 2.44 -16.42
CA SER A 214 2.45 1.60 -17.22
C SER A 214 1.81 1.24 -18.54
N LEU A 215 2.55 1.38 -19.64
CA LEU A 215 2.16 0.89 -20.96
C LEU A 215 2.86 -0.44 -21.23
N GLN A 216 2.07 -1.49 -21.48
CA GLN A 216 2.60 -2.78 -21.90
C GLN A 216 2.47 -2.92 -23.41
N PRO A 217 3.53 -3.30 -24.14
CA PRO A 217 3.42 -3.67 -25.53
C PRO A 217 2.64 -4.98 -25.68
N VAL A 218 1.58 -4.98 -26.49
CA VAL A 218 0.80 -6.17 -26.86
C VAL A 218 1.08 -6.58 -28.30
N SER A 219 1.33 -5.62 -29.18
CA SER A 219 1.78 -5.86 -30.55
C SER A 219 2.59 -4.68 -31.07
N LYS A 220 2.99 -4.71 -32.35
CA LYS A 220 3.72 -3.61 -32.98
C LYS A 220 2.88 -2.33 -32.91
N ASN A 221 3.37 -1.32 -32.18
CA ASN A 221 2.71 -0.03 -31.93
C ASN A 221 1.41 -0.08 -31.11
N CYS A 222 1.05 -1.23 -30.53
CA CYS A 222 -0.15 -1.37 -29.69
C CYS A 222 0.24 -1.60 -28.24
N TYR A 223 -0.32 -0.79 -27.35
CA TYR A 223 -0.02 -0.81 -25.93
C TYR A 223 -1.30 -0.85 -25.11
N VAL A 224 -1.26 -1.53 -23.96
CA VAL A 224 -2.35 -1.46 -22.96
C VAL A 224 -1.88 -0.70 -21.73
N LEU A 225 -2.73 0.20 -21.23
CA LEU A 225 -2.46 1.01 -20.05
C LEU A 225 -2.95 0.33 -18.75
N TYR A 226 -2.02 0.20 -17.82
CA TYR A 226 -2.22 -0.25 -16.45
C TYR A 226 -1.87 0.81 -15.42
N GLY A 227 -2.18 0.53 -14.16
CA GLY A 227 -1.90 1.43 -13.04
C GLY A 227 -2.82 2.64 -13.01
N GLN A 228 -2.28 3.74 -12.49
CA GLN A 228 -2.96 5.01 -12.30
C GLN A 228 -3.44 5.60 -13.63
N ARG A 229 -4.60 6.25 -13.59
CA ARG A 229 -5.16 7.03 -14.70
C ARG A 229 -5.45 8.44 -14.25
N ASN A 230 -5.20 9.40 -15.14
CA ASN A 230 -5.60 10.79 -14.96
C ASN A 230 -5.90 11.45 -16.31
N ALA A 231 -6.51 12.63 -16.28
CA ALA A 231 -7.04 13.30 -17.47
C ALA A 231 -5.91 13.81 -18.36
N SER A 232 -4.87 14.38 -17.75
CA SER A 232 -3.67 14.84 -18.46
C SER A 232 -2.99 13.70 -19.23
N LEU A 233 -2.87 12.53 -18.61
CA LEU A 233 -2.31 11.34 -19.25
C LEU A 233 -3.21 10.89 -20.40
N GLN A 234 -4.52 10.79 -20.18
CA GLN A 234 -5.48 10.42 -21.23
C GLN A 234 -5.37 11.34 -22.45
N GLU A 235 -5.39 12.66 -22.25
CA GLU A 235 -5.27 13.66 -23.32
C GLU A 235 -3.94 13.50 -24.06
N SER A 236 -2.84 13.30 -23.34
CA SER A 236 -1.53 13.09 -23.96
C SER A 236 -1.51 11.80 -24.79
N LEU A 237 -2.04 10.70 -24.27
CA LEU A 237 -2.13 9.44 -25.03
C LEU A 237 -2.95 9.62 -26.32
N GLN A 238 -4.03 10.40 -26.29
CA GLN A 238 -4.83 10.74 -27.46
C GLN A 238 -4.13 11.64 -28.48
N GLN A 239 -3.13 12.44 -28.05
CA GLN A 239 -2.30 13.25 -28.96
C GLN A 239 -1.32 12.38 -29.74
N PHE A 240 -0.75 11.35 -29.10
CA PHE A 240 0.25 10.47 -29.72
C PHE A 240 -0.34 9.30 -30.53
N GLY A 241 -1.62 8.99 -30.33
CA GLY A 241 -2.23 7.81 -30.94
C GLY A 241 -3.74 7.72 -30.76
N ARG A 242 -4.31 6.64 -31.30
CA ARG A 242 -5.72 6.32 -31.10
C ARG A 242 -5.87 5.57 -29.78
N LEU A 243 -6.59 6.18 -28.84
CA LEU A 243 -6.93 5.54 -27.57
C LEU A 243 -8.32 4.87 -27.66
N VAL A 244 -8.35 3.54 -27.66
CA VAL A 244 -9.55 2.71 -27.70
C VAL A 244 -9.91 2.25 -26.29
N LYS A 245 -11.16 2.46 -25.88
CA LYS A 245 -11.70 1.93 -24.63
C LYS A 245 -12.39 0.59 -24.91
N ILE A 246 -11.83 -0.50 -24.42
CA ILE A 246 -12.39 -1.84 -24.59
C ILE A 246 -13.15 -2.22 -23.30
N PRO A 247 -14.46 -2.46 -23.38
CA PRO A 247 -15.23 -2.88 -22.22
C PRO A 247 -14.82 -4.28 -21.78
N GLN A 248 -14.74 -4.50 -20.47
CA GLN A 248 -14.54 -5.84 -19.92
C GLN A 248 -15.76 -6.73 -20.21
N PRO A 249 -15.63 -8.06 -20.33
CA PRO A 249 -16.71 -8.95 -20.81
C PRO A 249 -18.07 -8.85 -20.11
N ARG A 250 -18.11 -8.29 -18.88
CA ARG A 250 -19.33 -8.09 -18.08
C ARG A 250 -19.58 -6.65 -17.68
N ARG A 251 -18.74 -5.73 -18.16
CA ARG A 251 -18.80 -4.30 -17.82
C ARG A 251 -18.89 -4.05 -16.31
N ASP A 252 -18.19 -4.87 -15.53
CA ASP A 252 -18.18 -4.85 -14.06
C ASP A 252 -16.77 -4.66 -13.50
N ALA A 253 -15.94 -4.01 -14.32
CA ALA A 253 -14.63 -3.45 -14.01
C ALA A 253 -14.36 -2.29 -14.99
N PRO A 254 -13.35 -1.45 -14.71
CA PRO A 254 -12.99 -0.35 -15.61
C PRO A 254 -12.62 -0.86 -17.02
N PRO A 255 -12.92 -0.09 -18.08
CA PRO A 255 -12.53 -0.48 -19.42
C PRO A 255 -11.00 -0.55 -19.55
N CYS A 256 -10.53 -1.48 -20.38
CA CYS A 256 -9.15 -1.51 -20.83
C CYS A 256 -8.91 -0.29 -21.74
N TRP A 257 -7.77 0.38 -21.57
CA TRP A 257 -7.35 1.47 -22.43
C TRP A 257 -6.23 0.94 -23.33
N GLN A 258 -6.55 0.76 -24.60
CA GLN A 258 -5.61 0.32 -25.63
C GLN A 258 -5.17 1.54 -26.44
N LEU A 259 -3.86 1.77 -26.51
CA LEU A 259 -3.23 2.82 -27.26
C LEU A 259 -2.59 2.25 -28.53
N GLU A 260 -3.07 2.72 -29.67
CA GLU A 260 -2.45 2.47 -30.97
C GLU A 260 -1.67 3.72 -31.37
N LEU A 261 -0.34 3.64 -31.27
CA LEU A 261 0.54 4.74 -31.68
C LEU A 261 0.56 4.88 -33.20
N GLN A 262 0.62 6.13 -33.67
CA GLN A 262 0.81 6.44 -35.09
C GLN A 262 2.23 6.04 -35.56
N ALA A 263 2.56 6.27 -36.84
CA ALA A 263 3.92 6.08 -37.32
C ALA A 263 4.90 6.88 -36.42
N ASP A 264 6.03 6.25 -36.06
CA ASP A 264 7.02 6.75 -35.08
C ASP A 264 6.72 6.53 -33.58
N ALA A 265 6.41 5.29 -33.21
CA ALA A 265 6.19 4.89 -31.82
C ALA A 265 7.37 5.19 -30.89
N ALA A 266 8.61 5.17 -31.39
CA ALA A 266 9.80 5.39 -30.57
C ALA A 266 9.88 6.83 -30.05
N ASN A 267 9.65 7.82 -30.92
CA ASN A 267 9.65 9.22 -30.52
C ASN A 267 8.45 9.55 -29.62
N ALA A 268 7.25 9.04 -29.94
CA ALA A 268 6.08 9.21 -29.09
C ALA A 268 6.31 8.65 -27.67
N ILE A 269 6.95 7.49 -27.56
CA ILE A 269 7.33 6.89 -26.28
C ILE A 269 8.37 7.74 -25.53
N ALA A 270 9.37 8.27 -26.23
CA ALA A 270 10.39 9.13 -25.63
C ALA A 270 9.75 10.39 -25.04
N GLU A 271 8.87 11.06 -25.79
CA GLU A 271 8.16 12.25 -25.34
C GLU A 271 7.22 11.96 -24.16
N LEU A 272 6.49 10.83 -24.20
CA LEU A 272 5.64 10.40 -23.09
C LEU A 272 6.45 10.18 -21.81
N ARG A 273 7.64 9.58 -21.90
CA ARG A 273 8.53 9.39 -20.74
C ARG A 273 9.08 10.71 -20.22
N THR A 274 9.40 11.67 -21.08
CA THR A 274 9.83 13.00 -20.67
C THR A 274 8.72 13.75 -19.93
N LYS A 275 7.48 13.65 -20.41
CA LYS A 275 6.32 14.31 -19.80
C LYS A 275 5.84 13.60 -18.52
N TYR A 276 5.96 12.28 -18.47
CA TYR A 276 5.56 11.43 -17.35
C TYR A 276 6.71 10.54 -16.90
N PRO A 277 7.63 11.04 -16.05
CA PRO A 277 8.80 10.25 -15.61
C PRO A 277 8.44 8.95 -14.89
N ALA A 278 7.27 8.87 -14.27
CA ALA A 278 6.76 7.67 -13.60
C ALA A 278 6.08 6.66 -14.56
N LEU A 279 5.90 7.01 -15.84
CA LEU A 279 5.30 6.13 -16.84
C LEU A 279 6.29 5.02 -17.21
N ALA A 280 6.02 3.81 -16.72
CA ALA A 280 6.78 2.64 -17.12
C ALA A 280 6.33 2.18 -18.52
N ILE A 281 7.27 1.70 -19.33
CA ILE A 281 6.96 1.04 -20.60
C ILE A 281 7.78 -0.24 -20.62
N ARG A 282 7.13 -1.34 -20.27
CA ARG A 282 7.77 -2.65 -20.09
C ARG A 282 6.78 -3.78 -20.32
N PRO A 283 7.24 -4.95 -20.81
CA PRO A 283 6.43 -6.15 -20.87
C PRO A 283 6.03 -6.59 -19.45
N VAL A 284 4.97 -7.39 -19.35
CA VAL A 284 4.55 -8.00 -18.09
C VAL A 284 5.58 -9.04 -17.68
N GLU A 285 6.00 -8.95 -16.42
CA GLU A 285 6.89 -9.92 -15.79
C GLU A 285 6.20 -11.28 -15.71
N ALA A 286 6.92 -12.33 -16.11
CA ALA A 286 6.44 -13.70 -15.97
C ALA A 286 6.12 -14.01 -14.50
N PRO A 287 5.10 -14.85 -14.22
CA PRO A 287 4.83 -15.26 -12.86
C PRO A 287 6.01 -16.10 -12.33
N PRO A 288 6.23 -16.12 -11.01
CA PRO A 288 7.29 -16.93 -10.42
C PRO A 288 7.07 -18.43 -10.68
N PRO A 289 8.16 -19.24 -10.67
CA PRO A 289 8.05 -20.69 -10.63
C PRO A 289 7.17 -21.13 -9.46
N TRP A 290 6.43 -22.23 -9.63
CA TRP A 290 5.50 -22.71 -8.60
C TRP A 290 6.13 -22.82 -7.20
N ALA A 291 7.32 -23.42 -7.10
CA ALA A 291 8.02 -23.57 -5.83
C ALA A 291 8.36 -22.20 -5.20
N ASP A 292 8.81 -21.25 -6.00
CA ASP A 292 9.14 -19.90 -5.54
C ASP A 292 7.87 -19.16 -5.11
N TRP A 293 6.77 -19.32 -5.85
CA TRP A 293 5.47 -18.77 -5.46
C TRP A 293 5.02 -19.29 -4.09
N VAL A 294 5.09 -20.61 -3.86
CA VAL A 294 4.75 -21.21 -2.56
C VAL A 294 5.64 -20.65 -1.45
N ALA A 295 6.93 -20.44 -1.72
CA ALA A 295 7.87 -19.85 -0.76
C ALA A 295 7.54 -18.38 -0.39
N THR A 296 6.78 -17.66 -1.22
CA THR A 296 6.33 -16.30 -0.90
C THR A 296 5.10 -16.24 0.01
N LEU A 297 4.45 -17.38 0.29
CA LEU A 297 3.25 -17.40 1.12
C LEU A 297 3.58 -16.99 2.56
N LYS A 298 2.69 -16.21 3.16
CA LYS A 298 2.89 -15.70 4.51
C LYS A 298 2.74 -16.82 5.52
N VAL A 299 3.83 -17.13 6.22
CA VAL A 299 3.84 -18.05 7.38
C VAL A 299 3.08 -17.43 8.54
N VAL A 300 2.25 -18.24 9.20
CA VAL A 300 1.52 -17.90 10.41
C VAL A 300 2.19 -18.61 11.58
N ASP A 301 2.91 -17.84 12.40
CA ASP A 301 3.79 -18.37 13.45
C ASP A 301 3.05 -19.21 14.51
N TRP A 302 1.78 -18.90 14.77
CA TRP A 302 1.00 -19.59 15.78
C TRP A 302 -0.49 -19.57 15.48
N VAL A 303 -1.11 -20.76 15.52
CA VAL A 303 -2.54 -20.96 15.35
C VAL A 303 -3.08 -21.69 16.60
N PRO A 304 -3.89 -21.03 17.45
CA PRO A 304 -4.42 -21.67 18.66
C PRO A 304 -5.58 -22.62 18.32
N LEU A 305 -5.27 -23.80 17.77
CA LEU A 305 -6.26 -24.76 17.26
C LEU A 305 -7.34 -25.15 18.29
N HIS A 306 -7.01 -25.18 19.59
CA HIS A 306 -7.96 -25.47 20.67
C HIS A 306 -9.14 -24.48 20.77
N ARG A 307 -9.07 -23.33 20.11
CA ARG A 307 -10.14 -22.32 20.07
C ARG A 307 -11.09 -22.48 18.89
N TYR A 308 -10.74 -23.33 17.93
CA TYR A 308 -11.43 -23.41 16.66
C TYR A 308 -11.99 -24.81 16.43
N ARG A 309 -13.12 -24.86 15.75
CA ARG A 309 -13.51 -26.04 15.00
C ARG A 309 -12.87 -25.97 13.62
N LEU A 310 -12.51 -27.14 13.11
CA LEU A 310 -11.76 -27.28 11.88
C LEU A 310 -12.62 -27.96 10.83
N LYS A 311 -12.58 -27.42 9.62
CA LYS A 311 -12.97 -28.14 8.41
C LYS A 311 -11.80 -28.21 7.47
N ARG A 312 -11.66 -29.32 6.75
CA ARG A 312 -10.65 -29.49 5.72
C ARG A 312 -11.30 -29.57 4.34
N TYR A 313 -10.69 -28.90 3.38
CA TYR A 313 -11.10 -28.95 1.99
C TYR A 313 -10.75 -30.31 1.37
N ASP A 314 -11.74 -31.02 0.84
CA ASP A 314 -11.59 -32.35 0.24
C ASP A 314 -11.39 -32.34 -1.29
N GLY A 315 -11.29 -31.14 -1.88
CA GLY A 315 -11.25 -30.94 -3.33
C GLY A 315 -12.58 -30.47 -3.93
N SER A 316 -13.67 -30.56 -3.16
CA SER A 316 -15.00 -30.09 -3.53
C SER A 316 -15.60 -29.16 -2.47
N SER A 317 -15.55 -29.54 -1.20
CA SER A 317 -16.21 -28.90 -0.08
C SER A 317 -15.36 -28.97 1.20
N PHE A 318 -15.78 -28.23 2.23
CA PHE A 318 -15.16 -28.26 3.54
C PHE A 318 -15.87 -29.27 4.45
N VAL A 319 -15.14 -30.28 4.92
CA VAL A 319 -15.63 -31.37 5.77
C VAL A 319 -15.07 -31.23 7.17
N ASP A 320 -15.91 -31.41 8.20
CA ASP A 320 -15.49 -31.32 9.61
C ASP A 320 -14.41 -32.35 9.94
N VAL A 321 -13.37 -31.91 10.64
CA VAL A 321 -12.24 -32.74 11.10
C VAL A 321 -11.92 -32.41 12.56
N PRO A 322 -11.48 -33.39 13.37
CA PRO A 322 -11.20 -33.15 14.78
C PRO A 322 -9.92 -32.32 15.00
N ASP A 323 -8.95 -32.45 14.09
CA ASP A 323 -7.62 -31.87 14.18
C ASP A 323 -7.01 -31.59 12.78
N ALA A 324 -5.84 -30.95 12.78
CA ALA A 324 -5.07 -30.63 11.57
C ALA A 324 -3.85 -31.55 11.45
N GLU A 325 -4.08 -32.84 11.24
CA GLU A 325 -2.99 -33.83 11.13
C GLU A 325 -2.43 -33.95 9.71
N GLU A 326 -3.17 -33.53 8.68
CA GLU A 326 -2.81 -33.74 7.27
C GLU A 326 -2.53 -32.43 6.56
N THR A 327 -1.60 -32.44 5.60
CA THR A 327 -1.40 -31.29 4.71
C THR A 327 -2.71 -30.97 4.00
N GLY A 328 -3.11 -29.70 3.97
CA GLY A 328 -4.35 -29.31 3.31
C GLY A 328 -4.82 -27.90 3.60
N PHE A 329 -5.92 -27.54 2.98
CA PHE A 329 -6.57 -26.25 3.17
C PHE A 329 -7.68 -26.38 4.22
N TYR A 330 -7.57 -25.60 5.30
CA TYR A 330 -8.44 -25.64 6.46
C TYR A 330 -9.23 -24.35 6.63
N GLU A 331 -10.48 -24.49 7.02
CA GLU A 331 -11.32 -23.43 7.55
C GLU A 331 -11.39 -23.57 9.07
N LEU A 332 -11.06 -22.49 9.77
CA LEU A 332 -11.08 -22.38 11.22
C LEU A 332 -12.19 -21.43 11.63
N TYR A 333 -13.12 -21.89 12.44
CA TYR A 333 -14.24 -21.07 12.91
C TYR A 333 -14.47 -21.27 14.42
N GLU A 334 -14.81 -20.17 15.09
CA GLU A 334 -15.10 -20.16 16.53
C GLU A 334 -16.62 -20.21 16.73
N GLU A 335 -17.11 -21.05 17.64
CA GLU A 335 -18.55 -21.17 17.89
C GLU A 335 -19.15 -19.84 18.36
N GLY A 336 -20.26 -19.44 17.74
CA GLY A 336 -20.90 -18.16 18.02
C GLY A 336 -20.21 -16.94 17.39
N SER A 337 -19.10 -17.13 16.66
CA SER A 337 -18.43 -16.07 15.90
C SER A 337 -18.77 -16.16 14.42
N GLN A 338 -18.87 -15.00 13.75
CA GLN A 338 -18.91 -14.94 12.28
C GLN A 338 -17.50 -14.89 11.66
N GLN A 339 -16.44 -14.97 12.47
CA GLN A 339 -15.08 -14.94 11.98
C GLN A 339 -14.63 -16.34 11.55
N GLN A 340 -14.40 -16.50 10.24
CA GLN A 340 -13.82 -17.70 9.63
C GLN A 340 -12.43 -17.39 9.09
N HIS A 341 -11.42 -18.16 9.48
CA HIS A 341 -10.08 -18.06 8.91
C HIS A 341 -9.85 -19.20 7.94
N ALA A 342 -9.21 -18.91 6.80
CA ALA A 342 -8.84 -19.91 5.83
C ALA A 342 -7.31 -19.96 5.77
N LEU A 343 -6.73 -21.12 6.08
CA LEU A 343 -5.27 -21.32 6.17
C LEU A 343 -4.88 -22.64 5.51
N PHE A 344 -3.69 -22.71 4.96
CA PHE A 344 -3.12 -23.97 4.46
C PHE A 344 -2.12 -24.52 5.48
N TYR A 345 -2.31 -25.76 5.92
CA TYR A 345 -1.36 -26.45 6.77
C TYR A 345 -0.45 -27.33 5.92
N ASP A 346 0.86 -27.20 6.12
CA ASP A 346 1.85 -28.10 5.56
C ASP A 346 2.44 -28.96 6.67
N ARG A 347 2.07 -30.24 6.66
CA ARG A 347 2.53 -31.25 7.62
C ARG A 347 4.04 -31.49 7.52
N GLN A 348 4.63 -31.41 6.33
CA GLN A 348 6.05 -31.71 6.12
C GLN A 348 6.94 -30.69 6.82
N HIS A 349 6.58 -29.41 6.72
CA HIS A 349 7.31 -28.32 7.36
C HIS A 349 6.72 -27.91 8.71
N ASN A 350 5.61 -28.52 9.12
CA ASN A 350 4.81 -28.17 10.29
C ASN A 350 4.51 -26.66 10.35
N ALA A 351 4.06 -26.11 9.22
CA ALA A 351 3.86 -24.67 9.03
C ALA A 351 2.44 -24.37 8.57
N TRP A 352 1.92 -23.22 9.02
CA TRP A 352 0.65 -22.68 8.54
C TRP A 352 0.92 -21.53 7.59
N TYR A 353 0.24 -21.51 6.46
CA TYR A 353 0.33 -20.48 5.44
C TYR A 353 -1.00 -19.73 5.31
N SER A 354 -0.89 -18.43 5.09
CA SER A 354 -2.01 -17.54 4.79
C SER A 354 -1.82 -16.88 3.43
N ALA A 355 -2.90 -16.82 2.66
CA ALA A 355 -2.96 -16.17 1.36
C ALA A 355 -4.42 -15.90 0.97
N GLU A 356 -4.61 -15.43 -0.27
CA GLU A 356 -5.92 -15.29 -0.87
C GLU A 356 -6.59 -16.67 -1.08
N TRP A 357 -7.91 -16.72 -0.96
CA TRP A 357 -8.69 -17.97 -0.97
C TRP A 357 -8.40 -18.87 -2.17
N TYR A 358 -8.46 -18.36 -3.41
CA TYR A 358 -8.24 -19.18 -4.60
C TYR A 358 -6.80 -19.73 -4.64
N SER A 359 -5.86 -18.96 -4.10
CA SER A 359 -4.47 -19.37 -3.98
C SER A 359 -4.31 -20.57 -3.05
N LEU A 360 -4.92 -20.53 -1.86
CA LEU A 360 -4.88 -21.64 -0.90
C LEU A 360 -5.66 -22.87 -1.39
N ARG A 361 -6.80 -22.64 -2.05
CA ARG A 361 -7.60 -23.72 -2.65
C ARG A 361 -6.85 -24.42 -3.78
N PHE A 362 -6.22 -23.65 -4.69
CA PHE A 362 -5.43 -24.22 -5.77
C PHE A 362 -4.23 -24.99 -5.23
N LEU A 363 -3.54 -24.47 -4.21
CA LEU A 363 -2.49 -25.20 -3.51
C LEU A 363 -3.01 -26.54 -2.96
N ALA A 364 -4.16 -26.58 -2.29
CA ALA A 364 -4.74 -27.85 -1.84
C ALA A 364 -5.07 -28.82 -2.99
N LEU A 365 -5.58 -28.34 -4.12
CA LEU A 365 -5.84 -29.20 -5.29
C LEU A 365 -4.55 -29.84 -5.83
N THR A 366 -3.44 -29.10 -5.85
CA THR A 366 -2.13 -29.64 -6.28
C THR A 366 -1.61 -30.75 -5.35
N HIS A 367 -2.00 -30.74 -4.07
CA HIS A 367 -1.64 -31.80 -3.12
C HIS A 367 -2.60 -32.99 -3.15
N LEU A 368 -3.90 -32.76 -3.34
CA LEU A 368 -4.93 -33.80 -3.31
C LEU A 368 -4.92 -34.66 -4.58
N ALA A 369 -4.89 -34.01 -5.74
CA ALA A 369 -5.01 -34.70 -7.02
C ALA A 369 -4.36 -33.89 -8.15
N PRO A 370 -3.02 -33.79 -8.22
CA PRO A 370 -2.33 -32.98 -9.21
C PRO A 370 -2.66 -33.40 -10.66
N LYS A 371 -2.92 -34.68 -10.90
CA LYS A 371 -3.31 -35.24 -12.21
C LYS A 371 -4.73 -34.89 -12.65
N ASN A 372 -5.56 -34.37 -11.75
CA ASN A 372 -6.94 -33.99 -12.04
C ASN A 372 -7.08 -32.50 -12.36
N LEU A 373 -5.95 -31.76 -12.39
CA LEU A 373 -5.93 -30.38 -12.83
C LEU A 373 -6.09 -30.35 -14.35
N SER A 374 -7.08 -29.61 -14.82
CA SER A 374 -7.46 -29.52 -16.23
C SER A 374 -7.33 -28.08 -16.72
N VAL A 375 -6.71 -27.93 -17.89
CA VAL A 375 -6.62 -26.70 -18.64
C VAL A 375 -6.73 -27.05 -20.11
N SER A 376 -7.46 -26.24 -20.87
CA SER A 376 -7.54 -26.38 -22.32
C SER A 376 -7.01 -25.11 -22.95
N TYR A 377 -6.14 -25.25 -23.94
CA TYR A 377 -5.63 -24.13 -24.73
C TYR A 377 -5.92 -24.38 -26.20
N ASP A 378 -6.66 -23.46 -26.81
CA ASP A 378 -6.86 -23.43 -28.26
C ASP A 378 -5.91 -22.40 -28.88
N PRO A 379 -4.83 -22.84 -29.57
CA PRO A 379 -3.88 -21.93 -30.20
C PRO A 379 -4.47 -21.14 -31.37
N ASN A 380 -5.51 -21.66 -32.03
CA ASN A 380 -6.15 -21.00 -33.16
C ASN A 380 -7.06 -19.86 -32.68
N ALA A 381 -7.85 -20.13 -31.64
CA ALA A 381 -8.69 -19.11 -31.01
C ALA A 381 -7.91 -18.18 -30.07
N GLN A 382 -6.68 -18.56 -29.68
CA GLN A 382 -5.88 -17.91 -28.64
C GLN A 382 -6.65 -17.82 -27.32
N GLU A 383 -7.37 -18.91 -26.99
CA GLU A 383 -8.20 -19.01 -25.81
C GLU A 383 -7.66 -20.06 -24.85
N LEU A 384 -7.60 -19.71 -23.56
CA LEU A 384 -7.25 -20.62 -22.48
C LEU A 384 -8.47 -20.76 -21.57
N SER A 385 -8.94 -21.98 -21.35
CA SER A 385 -10.02 -22.27 -20.40
C SER A 385 -9.52 -23.06 -19.19
N ILE A 386 -10.04 -22.68 -18.02
CA ILE A 386 -9.86 -23.42 -16.76
C ILE A 386 -11.21 -23.56 -16.05
N PRO A 387 -11.47 -24.67 -15.36
CA PRO A 387 -12.64 -24.77 -14.50
C PRO A 387 -12.61 -23.72 -13.39
N ILE A 388 -13.75 -23.11 -13.07
CA ILE A 388 -13.87 -22.15 -11.96
C ILE A 388 -13.48 -22.80 -10.62
N SER A 389 -13.70 -24.10 -10.49
CA SER A 389 -13.29 -24.90 -9.32
C SER A 389 -11.77 -25.02 -9.19
N GLN A 390 -11.02 -24.81 -10.26
CA GLN A 390 -9.56 -24.92 -10.31
C GLN A 390 -8.90 -23.57 -10.59
N ARG A 391 -9.58 -22.47 -10.27
CA ARG A 391 -9.08 -21.11 -10.49
C ARG A 391 -7.69 -20.92 -9.89
N TRP A 392 -6.78 -20.37 -10.69
CA TRP A 392 -5.36 -20.25 -10.34
C TRP A 392 -5.07 -19.14 -9.31
N PRO A 393 -3.88 -19.17 -8.68
CA PRO A 393 -3.44 -18.07 -7.84
C PRO A 393 -3.35 -16.76 -8.61
N LEU A 394 -3.51 -15.65 -7.87
CA LEU A 394 -3.57 -14.31 -8.44
C LEU A 394 -2.39 -13.98 -9.37
N ALA A 395 -1.18 -14.44 -9.04
CA ALA A 395 0.03 -14.16 -9.83
C ALA A 395 -0.08 -14.70 -11.28
N TYR A 396 -0.56 -15.92 -11.44
CA TYR A 396 -0.70 -16.57 -12.74
C TYR A 396 -1.88 -16.03 -13.53
N GLU A 397 -3.04 -15.82 -12.89
CA GLU A 397 -4.18 -15.19 -13.56
C GLU A 397 -3.87 -13.75 -13.97
N ARG A 398 -3.18 -12.99 -13.12
CA ARG A 398 -2.79 -11.60 -13.42
C ARG A 398 -1.89 -11.55 -14.64
N TYR A 399 -0.96 -12.49 -14.79
CA TYR A 399 -0.15 -12.59 -15.99
C TYR A 399 -1.03 -12.71 -17.24
N LEU A 400 -1.98 -13.65 -17.27
CA LEU A 400 -2.91 -13.83 -18.41
C LEU A 400 -3.77 -12.58 -18.68
N VAL A 401 -4.33 -11.98 -17.62
CA VAL A 401 -5.19 -10.80 -17.74
C VAL A 401 -4.39 -9.59 -18.23
N MET A 402 -3.17 -9.38 -17.76
CA MET A 402 -2.32 -8.30 -18.23
C MET A 402 -1.79 -8.58 -19.65
N GLN A 403 -1.59 -9.82 -20.07
CA GLN A 403 -1.22 -10.09 -21.48
C GLN A 403 -2.32 -9.67 -22.47
N SER A 404 -3.59 -9.84 -22.09
CA SER A 404 -4.74 -9.53 -22.95
C SER A 404 -5.39 -8.17 -22.70
N GLY A 405 -5.11 -7.54 -21.54
CA GLY A 405 -5.84 -6.39 -21.03
C GLY A 405 -7.28 -6.70 -20.60
N CYS A 406 -7.69 -7.97 -20.61
CA CYS A 406 -9.08 -8.38 -20.45
C CYS A 406 -9.23 -9.40 -19.30
N LEU A 407 -10.25 -9.20 -18.47
CA LEU A 407 -10.70 -10.19 -17.51
C LEU A 407 -11.28 -11.42 -18.23
N PRO A 408 -11.22 -12.62 -17.63
CA PRO A 408 -11.79 -13.82 -18.25
C PRO A 408 -13.31 -13.69 -18.43
N ARG A 409 -13.83 -14.26 -19.52
CA ARG A 409 -15.26 -14.55 -19.65
C ARG A 409 -15.57 -15.76 -18.79
N TYR A 410 -16.79 -15.86 -18.28
CA TYR A 410 -17.24 -17.09 -17.63
C TYR A 410 -18.32 -17.75 -18.46
N ASN A 411 -18.09 -19.02 -18.79
CA ASN A 411 -19.03 -19.88 -19.45
C ASN A 411 -19.88 -20.61 -18.40
N ARG A 412 -21.15 -20.23 -18.28
CA ARG A 412 -22.09 -20.84 -17.32
C ARG A 412 -22.39 -22.31 -17.63
N THR A 413 -22.29 -22.72 -18.89
CA THR A 413 -22.66 -24.08 -19.32
C THR A 413 -21.57 -25.08 -18.95
N THR A 414 -20.31 -24.68 -19.05
CA THR A 414 -19.16 -25.54 -18.73
C THR A 414 -18.53 -25.22 -17.37
N GLU A 415 -18.98 -24.14 -16.71
CA GLU A 415 -18.41 -23.61 -15.47
C GLU A 415 -16.92 -23.24 -15.59
N GLU A 416 -16.52 -22.73 -16.76
CA GLU A 416 -15.13 -22.38 -17.05
C GLU A 416 -14.89 -20.88 -17.11
N LEU A 417 -13.69 -20.48 -16.74
CA LEU A 417 -13.11 -19.17 -17.02
C LEU A 417 -12.33 -19.24 -18.33
N ILE A 418 -12.69 -18.40 -19.29
CA ILE A 418 -12.08 -18.32 -20.63
C ILE A 418 -11.27 -17.02 -20.71
N TYR A 419 -9.96 -17.15 -20.80
CA TYR A 419 -9.01 -16.08 -21.08
C TYR A 419 -8.80 -16.00 -22.59
N GLN A 420 -8.73 -14.78 -23.12
CA GLN A 420 -8.63 -14.53 -24.56
C GLN A 420 -7.40 -13.75 -24.94
N ASN A 421 -7.07 -13.80 -26.24
CA ASN A 421 -5.89 -13.16 -26.80
C ASN A 421 -4.62 -13.62 -26.06
N ILE A 422 -4.60 -14.90 -25.67
CA ILE A 422 -3.46 -15.53 -25.02
C ILE A 422 -2.59 -16.13 -26.10
N ALA A 423 -1.49 -15.46 -26.41
CA ALA A 423 -0.53 -15.93 -27.41
C ALA A 423 0.10 -17.27 -27.00
N PRO A 424 0.52 -18.13 -27.95
CA PRO A 424 1.15 -19.41 -27.64
C PRO A 424 2.40 -19.28 -26.76
N THR A 425 3.17 -18.20 -26.92
CA THR A 425 4.33 -17.89 -26.09
C THR A 425 3.97 -17.61 -24.64
N VAL A 426 2.83 -16.96 -24.39
CA VAL A 426 2.30 -16.71 -23.04
C VAL A 426 1.91 -18.03 -22.37
N TRP A 427 1.28 -18.92 -23.14
CA TRP A 427 0.92 -20.26 -22.66
C TRP A 427 2.16 -21.11 -22.34
N GLN A 428 3.18 -21.10 -23.19
CA GLN A 428 4.46 -21.78 -22.94
C GLN A 428 5.10 -21.31 -21.63
N VAL A 429 5.16 -19.99 -21.41
CA VAL A 429 5.68 -19.43 -20.15
C VAL A 429 4.87 -19.96 -18.97
N ILE A 430 3.54 -19.99 -19.04
CA ILE A 430 2.72 -20.53 -17.95
C ILE A 430 3.03 -22.00 -17.68
N GLY A 431 3.14 -22.85 -18.70
CA GLY A 431 3.42 -24.27 -18.49
C GLY A 431 4.83 -24.54 -17.95
N GLU A 432 5.80 -23.66 -18.22
CA GLU A 432 7.11 -23.71 -17.55
C GLU A 432 7.03 -23.35 -16.05
N GLN A 433 6.16 -22.40 -15.69
CA GLN A 433 6.04 -21.91 -14.30
C GLN A 433 5.05 -22.73 -13.45
N LEU A 434 4.08 -23.41 -14.08
CA LEU A 434 3.09 -24.30 -13.47
C LEU A 434 3.24 -25.72 -14.01
N PRO A 435 4.11 -26.56 -13.42
CA PRO A 435 4.48 -27.88 -13.96
C PRO A 435 3.43 -28.97 -13.69
N PHE A 436 2.15 -28.60 -13.63
CA PHE A 436 1.02 -29.52 -13.40
C PHE A 436 0.30 -29.92 -14.68
N PHE A 437 0.59 -29.23 -15.77
CA PHE A 437 -0.09 -29.41 -17.04
C PHE A 437 0.89 -30.06 -18.00
N ASP A 438 0.49 -31.21 -18.55
CA ASP A 438 1.18 -31.79 -19.68
C ASP A 438 0.94 -30.87 -20.89
N LEU A 439 1.92 -30.02 -21.18
CA LEU A 439 1.95 -29.30 -22.44
C LEU A 439 2.12 -30.34 -23.55
N GLU A 440 1.04 -30.75 -24.21
CA GLU A 440 1.16 -31.41 -25.51
C GLU A 440 1.97 -30.46 -26.41
N LYS A 441 3.20 -30.88 -26.75
CA LYS A 441 4.18 -30.10 -27.51
C LYS A 441 3.79 -29.97 -28.97
#